data_AF-A0A950BN29-F1
#
_entry.id   AF-A0A950BN29-F1
#
_cell.length_a   1.000
_cell.length_b   1.000
_cell.length_c   1.000
_cell.angle_alpha   90.00
_cell.angle_beta   90.00
_cell.angle_gamma   90.00
#
_symmetry.space_group_name_H-M   'P 1'
#
loop_
_entity.id
_entity.type
_entity.pdbx_description
1 polymer ?
#
loop_
_entity_poly.entity_id
_entity_poly.type
_entity_poly.pdbx_seq_one_letter_code
_entity_poly.pdbx_strand_id
1 'polypeptide(L)'
;MFTSRSTFLIVALSTLGLAGWTVGNDNQDDPAIPAPASAAARLGGATLDRQPVIVLLHDGRIVKGELSEEDAIYVVTQPIGVMRFPKKRVEKVFASVQEVYSYKLEQLPEQDFDERIKLARWCLEQKMEPEARQQLNAILHLSPKHVEARAMLASLDQAQARLANRQRDPDVQRTGAELVRTPTGERPNTLDITVIYGARRGMGISDLPVIFDLPTS
;
A
#
# COMPACT_ATOMS: atom_id res chain seq x y z
N MET A 1 -4.79 32.47 16.28
CA MET A 1 -6.21 32.13 16.07
C MET A 1 -6.65 32.75 14.75
N PHE A 2 -6.73 31.96 13.68
CA PHE A 2 -7.27 32.43 12.40
C PHE A 2 -8.46 31.56 12.02
N THR A 3 -9.63 32.19 11.97
CA THR A 3 -10.91 31.59 11.59
C THR A 3 -11.08 31.81 10.09
N SER A 4 -11.12 30.75 9.30
CA SER A 4 -11.46 30.84 7.87
C SER A 4 -12.90 30.40 7.67
N ARG A 5 -13.78 31.36 7.34
CA ARG A 5 -15.16 31.14 6.90
C ARG A 5 -15.15 31.18 5.37
N SER A 6 -15.38 30.06 4.71
CA SER A 6 -15.59 30.01 3.27
C SER A 6 -17.08 30.18 2.96
N THR A 7 -17.40 31.34 2.38
CA THR A 7 -18.73 31.72 1.89
C THR A 7 -18.94 31.11 0.50
N PHE A 8 -19.92 30.21 0.35
CA PHE A 8 -20.35 29.72 -0.96
C PHE A 8 -21.35 30.71 -1.59
N LEU A 9 -20.99 31.26 -2.75
CA LEU A 9 -21.85 32.07 -3.61
C LEU A 9 -22.64 31.13 -4.55
N ILE A 10 -23.96 31.06 -4.35
CA ILE A 10 -24.90 30.42 -5.28
C ILE A 10 -25.41 31.52 -6.22
N VAL A 11 -25.06 31.42 -7.51
CA VAL A 11 -25.68 32.23 -8.56
C VAL A 11 -26.75 31.37 -9.23
N ALA A 12 -28.00 31.62 -8.88
CA ALA A 12 -29.16 31.20 -9.64
C ALA A 12 -29.56 32.35 -10.56
N LEU A 13 -29.72 32.09 -11.86
CA LEU A 13 -30.49 32.96 -12.73
C LEU A 13 -31.30 32.10 -13.70
N SER A 14 -32.58 31.96 -13.39
CA SER A 14 -33.64 31.52 -14.31
C SER A 14 -33.95 32.66 -15.29
N THR A 15 -34.42 32.33 -16.51
CA THR A 15 -35.79 32.63 -17.00
C THR A 15 -35.96 32.53 -18.52
N LEU A 16 -37.17 32.05 -18.91
CA LEU A 16 -38.02 32.39 -20.09
C LEU A 16 -37.44 32.13 -21.50
N GLY A 17 -38.06 31.40 -22.43
CA GLY A 17 -39.46 31.35 -22.94
C GLY A 17 -39.36 31.59 -24.48
N LEU A 18 -39.89 30.79 -25.40
CA LEU A 18 -41.21 30.93 -26.07
C LEU A 18 -41.26 30.05 -27.36
N ALA A 19 -42.40 29.36 -27.55
CA ALA A 19 -43.24 29.16 -28.76
C ALA A 19 -42.75 28.62 -30.14
N GLY A 20 -43.59 27.73 -30.71
CA GLY A 20 -43.88 27.49 -32.15
C GLY A 20 -43.41 26.13 -32.71
N TRP A 21 -44.21 25.06 -32.89
CA TRP A 21 -45.33 24.72 -33.82
C TRP A 21 -44.96 24.55 -35.31
N THR A 22 -44.98 23.29 -35.81
CA THR A 22 -45.68 22.75 -37.02
C THR A 22 -45.47 21.22 -37.11
N VAL A 23 -46.52 20.38 -37.05
CA VAL A 23 -47.18 19.64 -38.18
C VAL A 23 -46.20 18.79 -39.02
N GLY A 24 -46.35 17.50 -39.27
CA GLY A 24 -47.35 16.47 -38.96
C GLY A 24 -46.95 15.18 -39.71
N ASN A 25 -47.38 14.01 -39.24
CA ASN A 25 -47.59 12.84 -40.11
C ASN A 25 -48.52 11.84 -39.40
N ASP A 26 -49.74 11.75 -39.91
CA ASP A 26 -50.72 10.71 -39.63
C ASP A 26 -50.25 9.35 -40.15
N ASN A 27 -50.24 8.32 -39.29
CA ASN A 27 -50.59 6.96 -39.71
C ASN A 27 -51.05 6.12 -38.50
N GLN A 28 -52.29 6.35 -38.12
CA GLN A 28 -53.37 5.39 -37.83
C GLN A 28 -53.05 3.95 -37.32
N ASP A 29 -53.70 3.65 -36.18
CA ASP A 29 -54.26 2.38 -35.66
C ASP A 29 -53.35 1.23 -35.19
N ASP A 30 -53.26 1.10 -33.85
CA ASP A 30 -53.31 -0.19 -33.15
C ASP A 30 -53.84 0.02 -31.70
N PRO A 31 -54.93 -0.65 -31.25
CA PRO A 31 -55.43 -0.51 -29.89
C PRO A 31 -54.90 -1.60 -28.95
N ALA A 32 -54.53 -1.15 -27.75
CA ALA A 32 -54.53 -1.91 -26.48
C ALA A 32 -53.46 -2.99 -26.24
N ILE A 33 -52.38 -2.61 -25.54
CA ILE A 33 -52.01 -3.13 -24.20
C ILE A 33 -51.22 -2.03 -23.45
N PRO A 34 -51.69 -1.45 -22.32
CA PRO A 34 -50.81 -0.67 -21.46
C PRO A 34 -49.93 -1.65 -20.68
N ALA A 35 -48.73 -1.90 -21.18
CA ALA A 35 -47.68 -2.49 -20.36
C ALA A 35 -47.43 -1.56 -19.15
N PRO A 36 -47.38 -2.07 -17.90
CA PRO A 36 -46.96 -1.28 -16.77
C PRO A 36 -45.45 -1.02 -16.87
N ALA A 37 -45.08 0.00 -17.63
CA ALA A 37 -43.76 0.60 -17.57
C ALA A 37 -43.66 1.44 -16.29
N SER A 38 -43.50 0.79 -15.12
CA SER A 38 -43.02 1.45 -13.90
C SER A 38 -42.76 0.45 -12.78
N ALA A 39 -41.55 -0.12 -12.75
CA ALA A 39 -40.95 -0.64 -11.52
C ALA A 39 -39.40 -0.72 -11.53
N ALA A 40 -38.71 -0.16 -12.53
CA ALA A 40 -37.23 -0.17 -12.58
C ALA A 40 -36.59 1.19 -12.27
N ALA A 41 -37.35 2.15 -11.75
CA ALA A 41 -36.86 3.50 -11.44
C ALA A 41 -36.90 3.79 -9.94
N ARG A 42 -36.42 2.86 -9.10
CA ARG A 42 -36.06 3.16 -7.71
C ARG A 42 -34.86 2.33 -7.32
N LEU A 43 -33.69 2.93 -7.48
CA LEU A 43 -32.52 2.90 -6.60
C LEU A 43 -31.35 3.53 -7.37
N GLY A 44 -31.54 4.76 -7.84
CA GLY A 44 -30.43 5.69 -7.99
C GLY A 44 -29.99 6.14 -6.60
N GLY A 45 -29.54 5.19 -5.77
CA GLY A 45 -28.80 5.52 -4.58
C GLY A 45 -27.54 6.21 -5.07
N ALA A 46 -27.38 7.48 -4.71
CA ALA A 46 -26.23 8.28 -5.06
C ALA A 46 -24.97 7.44 -4.87
N THR A 47 -24.31 7.12 -5.99
CA THR A 47 -22.90 6.72 -5.97
C THR A 47 -22.14 7.96 -5.55
N LEU A 48 -22.21 8.27 -4.25
CA LEU A 48 -21.41 9.29 -3.59
C LEU A 48 -19.97 8.84 -3.81
N ASP A 49 -19.34 9.49 -4.78
CA ASP A 49 -17.91 9.57 -5.05
C ASP A 49 -17.08 8.61 -4.20
N ARG A 50 -17.00 7.34 -4.65
CA ARG A 50 -16.07 6.36 -4.09
C ARG A 50 -14.66 6.75 -4.49
N GLN A 51 -14.12 7.73 -3.80
CA GLN A 51 -12.74 8.13 -3.95
C GLN A 51 -11.87 7.26 -3.04
N PRO A 52 -10.69 6.84 -3.52
CA PRO A 52 -9.73 6.18 -2.66
C PRO A 52 -9.28 7.18 -1.60
N VAL A 53 -9.59 6.89 -0.34
CA VAL A 53 -9.22 7.73 0.80
C VAL A 53 -8.49 6.91 1.84
N ILE A 54 -7.88 7.62 2.78
CA ILE A 54 -7.16 7.06 3.90
C ILE A 54 -7.86 7.47 5.18
N VAL A 55 -8.33 6.47 5.90
CA VAL A 55 -8.98 6.66 7.19
C VAL A 55 -7.92 6.47 8.28
N LEU A 56 -7.67 7.52 9.07
CA LEU A 56 -6.88 7.47 10.28
C LEU A 56 -7.79 7.14 11.46
N LEU A 57 -7.46 6.07 12.17
CA LEU A 57 -8.16 5.65 13.38
C LEU A 57 -7.50 6.27 14.63
N HIS A 58 -8.25 6.42 15.72
CA HIS A 58 -7.73 6.91 17.00
C HIS A 58 -6.64 6.03 17.62
N ASP A 59 -6.51 4.77 17.18
CA ASP A 59 -5.41 3.88 17.59
C ASP A 59 -4.12 4.13 16.77
N GLY A 60 -4.12 5.15 15.90
CA GLY A 60 -2.98 5.56 15.08
C GLY A 60 -2.80 4.74 13.79
N ARG A 61 -3.63 3.72 13.56
CA ARG A 61 -3.59 2.91 12.34
C ARG A 61 -4.25 3.63 11.16
N ILE A 62 -3.76 3.36 9.96
CA ILE A 62 -4.37 3.86 8.74
C ILE A 62 -4.99 2.74 7.93
N VAL A 63 -6.14 3.03 7.33
CA VAL A 63 -6.89 2.11 6.48
C VAL A 63 -7.09 2.78 5.13
N LYS A 64 -6.59 2.14 4.07
CA LYS A 64 -6.72 2.64 2.69
C LYS A 64 -7.92 1.95 2.04
N GLY A 65 -8.74 2.68 1.31
CA GLY A 65 -9.85 2.08 0.55
C GLY A 65 -10.84 3.11 0.05
N GLU A 66 -11.92 2.64 -0.52
CA GLU A 66 -13.04 3.49 -0.93
C GLU A 66 -13.96 3.71 0.28
N LEU A 67 -14.20 4.97 0.64
CA LEU A 67 -15.05 5.32 1.77
C LEU A 67 -16.49 5.50 1.31
N SER A 68 -17.41 4.83 2.01
CA SER A 68 -18.83 5.09 1.96
C SER A 68 -19.29 5.43 3.37
N GLU A 69 -20.02 6.53 3.50
CA GLU A 69 -20.57 7.00 4.77
C GLU A 69 -22.03 6.54 4.88
N GLU A 70 -22.35 5.83 5.96
CA GLU A 70 -23.71 5.36 6.25
C GLU A 70 -24.05 5.73 7.69
N ASP A 71 -25.03 6.62 7.88
CA ASP A 71 -25.51 7.12 9.17
C ASP A 71 -24.40 7.40 10.21
N ALA A 72 -24.10 6.42 11.08
CA ALA A 72 -23.14 6.51 12.18
C ALA A 72 -21.84 5.69 11.98
N ILE A 73 -21.68 5.06 10.81
CA ILE A 73 -20.56 4.18 10.47
C ILE A 73 -19.88 4.63 9.17
N TYR A 74 -18.55 4.47 9.16
CA TYR A 74 -17.74 4.54 7.96
C TYR A 74 -17.51 3.12 7.44
N VAL A 75 -17.87 2.90 6.18
CA VAL A 75 -17.67 1.65 5.47
C VAL A 75 -16.51 1.82 4.50
N VAL A 76 -15.40 1.13 4.75
CA VAL A 76 -14.21 1.17 3.90
C VAL A 76 -14.14 -0.11 3.09
N THR A 77 -14.23 0.03 1.77
CA THR A 77 -14.13 -1.09 0.82
C THR A 77 -12.70 -1.21 0.31
N GLN A 78 -12.13 -2.41 0.43
CA GLN A 78 -10.80 -2.77 -0.03
C GLN A 78 -10.86 -3.96 -0.98
N PRO A 79 -9.80 -4.20 -1.78
CA PRO A 79 -9.70 -5.40 -2.61
C PRO A 79 -9.84 -6.71 -1.80
N ILE A 80 -9.39 -6.71 -0.54
CA ILE A 80 -9.42 -7.88 0.34
C ILE A 80 -10.75 -8.05 1.11
N GLY A 81 -11.63 -7.04 1.10
CA GLY A 81 -12.90 -7.10 1.82
C GLY A 81 -13.44 -5.74 2.24
N VAL A 82 -14.54 -5.76 2.99
CA VAL A 82 -15.21 -4.55 3.49
C VAL A 82 -15.04 -4.46 5.01
N MET A 83 -14.54 -3.32 5.48
CA MET A 83 -14.40 -3.03 6.90
C MET A 83 -15.40 -1.95 7.32
N ARG A 84 -15.95 -2.06 8.53
CA ARG A 84 -16.88 -1.08 9.09
C ARG A 84 -16.32 -0.52 10.38
N PHE A 85 -16.27 0.80 10.47
CA PHE A 85 -15.76 1.52 11.63
C PHE A 85 -16.81 2.49 12.14
N PRO A 86 -17.12 2.52 13.45
CA PRO A 86 -17.92 3.59 14.02
C PRO A 86 -17.23 4.94 13.79
N LYS A 87 -17.99 5.99 13.47
CA LYS A 87 -17.43 7.35 13.31
C LYS A 87 -16.61 7.81 14.51
N LYS A 88 -17.00 7.41 15.73
CA LYS A 88 -16.28 7.68 16.99
C LYS A 88 -14.88 7.07 17.08
N ARG A 89 -14.56 6.09 16.23
CA ARG A 89 -13.23 5.45 16.18
C ARG A 89 -12.34 6.08 15.12
N VAL A 90 -12.93 6.80 14.17
CA VAL A 90 -12.22 7.50 13.12
C VAL A 90 -11.81 8.86 13.63
N GLU A 91 -10.52 9.13 13.58
CA GLU A 91 -9.97 10.41 13.96
C GLU A 91 -10.14 11.42 12.82
N LYS A 92 -9.72 11.01 11.61
CA LYS A 92 -9.78 11.88 10.43
C LYS A 92 -9.67 11.06 9.14
N VAL A 93 -10.20 11.62 8.06
CA VAL A 93 -10.11 11.06 6.71
C VAL A 93 -9.23 11.99 5.86
N PHE A 94 -8.36 11.40 5.06
CA PHE A 94 -7.38 12.08 4.22
C PHE A 94 -7.44 11.56 2.79
N ALA A 95 -7.00 12.36 1.81
CA ALA A 95 -6.94 11.95 0.41
C ALA A 95 -5.68 11.12 0.10
N SER A 96 -4.60 11.32 0.87
CA SER A 96 -3.32 10.64 0.61
C SER A 96 -2.53 10.34 1.88
N VAL A 97 -1.55 9.43 1.79
CA VAL A 97 -0.67 9.11 2.92
C VAL A 97 0.18 10.33 3.28
N GLN A 98 0.50 11.17 2.29
CA GLN A 98 1.28 12.38 2.50
C GLN A 98 0.58 13.36 3.44
N GLU A 99 -0.73 13.50 3.32
CA GLU A 99 -1.51 14.36 4.22
C GLU A 99 -1.51 13.82 5.65
N VAL A 100 -1.58 12.49 5.83
CA VAL A 100 -1.45 11.86 7.15
C VAL A 100 -0.07 12.14 7.74
N TYR A 101 0.98 12.07 6.92
CA TYR A 101 2.34 12.38 7.34
C TYR A 101 2.47 13.83 7.79
N SER A 102 1.98 14.80 7.01
CA SER A 102 1.96 16.22 7.39
C SER A 102 1.21 16.43 8.71
N TYR A 103 0.04 15.79 8.87
CA TYR A 103 -0.74 15.86 10.09
C TYR A 103 -0.01 15.28 11.32
N LYS A 104 0.73 14.18 11.14
CA LYS A 104 1.56 13.60 12.20
C LYS A 104 2.77 14.48 12.52
N LEU A 105 3.34 15.13 11.51
CA LEU A 105 4.49 16.02 11.66
C LEU A 105 4.12 17.31 12.42
N GLU A 106 2.93 17.86 12.18
CA GLU A 106 2.39 19.01 12.93
C GLU A 106 2.18 18.74 14.42
N GLN A 107 1.89 17.48 14.78
CA GLN A 107 1.72 17.06 16.17
C GLN A 107 3.04 16.74 16.87
N LEU A 108 4.14 16.67 16.12
CA LEU A 108 5.39 16.17 16.62
C LEU A 108 6.19 17.29 17.34
N PRO A 109 6.59 17.10 18.61
CA PRO A 109 7.43 18.07 19.31
C PRO A 109 8.82 18.16 18.68
N GLU A 110 9.33 19.37 18.48
CA GLU A 110 10.53 19.57 17.65
C GLU A 110 11.78 18.84 18.17
N GLN A 111 11.88 18.68 19.50
CA GLN A 111 13.03 18.10 20.20
C GLN A 111 12.79 16.67 20.73
N ASP A 112 11.67 16.04 20.39
CA ASP A 112 11.40 14.66 20.83
C ASP A 112 11.96 13.66 19.81
N PHE A 113 13.15 13.12 20.10
CA PHE A 113 13.80 12.15 19.23
C PHE A 113 13.04 10.82 19.14
N ASP A 114 12.42 10.38 20.24
CA ASP A 114 11.71 9.10 20.29
C ASP A 114 10.46 9.17 19.39
N GLU A 115 9.71 10.26 19.45
CA GLU A 115 8.57 10.49 18.55
C GLU A 115 8.99 10.62 17.08
N ARG A 116 10.14 11.26 16.79
CA ARG A 116 10.69 11.30 15.42
C ARG A 116 11.09 9.91 14.90
N ILE A 117 11.67 9.07 15.75
CA ILE A 117 11.98 7.68 15.39
C ILE A 117 10.71 6.89 15.09
N LYS A 118 9.67 7.03 15.93
CA LYS A 118 8.37 6.37 15.69
C LYS A 118 7.77 6.81 14.36
N LEU A 119 7.83 8.12 14.04
CA LEU A 119 7.36 8.64 12.77
C LEU A 119 8.16 8.07 11.59
N ALA A 120 9.49 8.02 11.69
CA ALA A 120 10.34 7.42 10.66
C ALA A 120 9.99 5.94 10.42
N ARG A 121 9.78 5.16 11.48
CA ARG A 121 9.34 3.76 11.39
C ARG A 121 7.99 3.63 10.69
N TRP A 122 7.02 4.47 11.06
CA TRP A 122 5.71 4.50 10.41
C TRP A 122 5.83 4.84 8.92
N CYS A 123 6.69 5.80 8.54
CA CYS A 123 6.96 6.11 7.14
C CYS A 123 7.49 4.88 6.38
N LEU A 124 8.39 4.09 6.99
CA LEU A 124 8.88 2.84 6.39
C LEU A 124 7.77 1.79 6.20
N GLU A 125 6.87 1.63 7.17
CA GLU A 125 5.70 0.75 7.04
C GLU A 125 4.78 1.18 5.88
N GLN A 126 4.69 2.49 5.62
CA GLN A 126 3.91 3.04 4.52
C GLN A 126 4.66 3.12 3.19
N LYS A 127 5.90 2.59 3.11
CA LYS A 127 6.80 2.67 1.94
C LYS A 127 7.20 4.09 1.54
N MET A 128 7.20 5.01 2.51
CA MET A 128 7.63 6.41 2.39
C MET A 128 9.08 6.55 2.81
N GLU A 129 9.99 5.94 2.04
CA GLU A 129 11.41 5.95 2.35
C GLU A 129 12.04 7.36 2.37
N PRO A 130 11.76 8.27 1.40
CA PRO A 130 12.36 9.61 1.39
C PRO A 130 12.04 10.40 2.67
N GLU A 131 10.78 10.37 3.11
CA GLU A 131 10.32 11.04 4.32
C GLU A 131 10.93 10.43 5.58
N ALA A 132 11.04 9.09 5.63
CA ALA A 132 11.72 8.41 6.74
C ALA A 132 13.18 8.86 6.86
N ARG A 133 13.91 8.93 5.73
CA ARG A 133 15.30 9.40 5.70
C ARG A 133 15.41 10.85 6.16
N GLN A 134 14.47 11.72 5.78
CA GLN A 134 14.46 13.11 6.23
C GLN A 134 14.38 13.21 7.76
N GLN A 135 13.48 12.44 8.40
CA GLN A 135 13.34 12.44 9.85
C GLN A 135 14.58 11.89 10.56
N LEU A 136 15.16 10.80 10.04
CA LEU A 136 16.38 10.21 10.60
C LEU A 136 17.58 11.15 10.50
N ASN A 137 17.75 11.84 9.36
CA ASN A 137 18.79 12.84 9.20
C ASN A 137 18.59 14.04 10.15
N ALA A 138 17.35 14.51 10.34
CA ALA A 138 17.06 15.58 11.29
C ALA A 138 17.48 15.20 12.73
N ILE A 139 17.28 13.95 13.13
CA ILE A 139 17.77 13.43 14.42
C ILE A 139 19.31 13.46 14.45
N LEU A 140 19.98 13.00 13.41
CA LEU A 140 21.45 12.97 13.36
C LEU A 140 22.11 14.35 13.30
N HIS A 141 21.42 15.35 12.76
CA HIS A 141 21.86 16.74 12.81
C HIS A 141 21.91 17.26 14.25
N LEU A 142 20.94 16.87 15.09
CA LEU A 142 20.86 17.28 16.50
C LEU A 142 21.70 16.37 17.42
N SER A 143 21.74 15.08 17.12
CA SER A 143 22.47 14.05 17.88
C SER A 143 23.23 13.11 16.93
N PRO A 144 24.46 13.47 16.54
CA PRO A 144 25.26 12.68 15.58
C PRO A 144 25.59 11.26 16.06
N LYS A 145 25.52 11.02 17.38
CA LYS A 145 25.82 9.72 18.01
C LYS A 145 24.57 8.87 18.25
N HIS A 146 23.39 9.28 17.77
CA HIS A 146 22.15 8.52 17.97
C HIS A 146 22.22 7.16 17.28
N VAL A 147 22.33 6.09 18.08
CA VAL A 147 22.62 4.73 17.60
C VAL A 147 21.49 4.20 16.71
N GLU A 148 20.24 4.34 17.14
CA GLU A 148 19.09 3.80 16.40
C GLU A 148 18.90 4.49 15.04
N ALA A 149 19.07 5.83 14.99
CA ALA A 149 18.90 6.58 13.75
C ALA A 149 19.97 6.20 12.71
N ARG A 150 21.22 6.03 13.16
CA ARG A 150 22.31 5.54 12.30
C ARG A 150 22.05 4.11 11.81
N ALA A 151 21.59 3.22 12.69
CA ALA A 151 21.30 1.84 12.34
C ALA A 151 20.17 1.75 11.30
N MET A 152 19.10 2.54 11.47
CA MET A 152 18.01 2.61 10.50
C MET A 152 18.47 3.12 9.14
N LEU A 153 19.22 4.23 9.07
CA LEU A 153 19.74 4.75 7.80
C LEU A 153 20.65 3.72 7.10
N ALA A 154 21.56 3.08 7.85
CA ALA A 154 22.41 2.03 7.30
C ALA A 154 21.59 0.86 6.72
N SER A 155 20.48 0.49 7.37
CA SER A 155 19.57 -0.53 6.87
C SER A 155 18.92 -0.14 5.54
N LEU A 156 18.49 1.12 5.40
CA LEU A 156 17.93 1.65 4.16
C LEU A 156 18.96 1.66 3.03
N ASP A 157 20.18 2.13 3.31
CA ASP A 157 21.28 2.14 2.34
C ASP A 157 21.63 0.72 1.86
N GLN A 158 21.68 -0.24 2.78
CA GLN A 158 21.89 -1.65 2.44
C GLN A 158 20.74 -2.23 1.61
N ALA A 159 19.49 -1.86 1.90
CA ALA A 159 18.34 -2.30 1.12
C ALA A 159 18.40 -1.73 -0.30
N GLN A 160 18.75 -0.45 -0.45
CA GLN A 160 18.90 0.20 -1.74
C GLN A 160 20.06 -0.38 -2.55
N ALA A 161 21.21 -0.65 -1.91
CA ALA A 161 22.35 -1.31 -2.56
C ALA A 161 22.00 -2.72 -3.06
N ARG A 162 21.22 -3.49 -2.27
CA ARG A 162 20.72 -4.81 -2.69
C ARG A 162 19.81 -4.71 -3.91
N LEU A 163 18.93 -3.72 -3.97
CA LEU A 163 18.05 -3.48 -5.12
C LEU A 163 18.86 -3.08 -6.36
N ALA A 164 19.84 -2.18 -6.21
CA ALA A 164 20.71 -1.76 -7.30
C ALA A 164 21.54 -2.91 -7.88
N ASN A 165 22.11 -3.77 -7.02
CA ASN A 165 22.85 -4.95 -7.47
C ASN A 165 21.94 -5.95 -8.20
N ARG A 166 20.71 -6.16 -7.73
CA ARG A 166 19.73 -7.01 -8.41
C ARG A 166 19.36 -6.49 -9.80
N GLN A 167 19.27 -5.17 -9.98
CA GLN A 167 18.98 -4.57 -11.29
C GLN A 167 20.15 -4.66 -12.26
N ARG A 168 21.39 -4.63 -11.76
CA ARG A 168 22.60 -4.76 -12.59
C ARG A 168 22.83 -6.17 -13.10
N ASP A 169 22.29 -7.18 -12.43
CA ASP A 169 22.51 -8.58 -12.77
C ASP A 169 21.20 -9.31 -13.15
N PRO A 170 20.68 -9.06 -14.37
CA PRO A 170 19.52 -9.81 -14.88
C PRO A 170 19.85 -11.28 -15.18
N ASP A 171 21.13 -11.66 -15.25
CA ASP A 171 21.57 -13.01 -15.62
C ASP A 171 21.68 -13.95 -14.40
N VAL A 172 21.90 -13.43 -13.18
CA VAL A 172 21.82 -14.20 -11.93
C VAL A 172 20.39 -14.70 -11.65
N GLN A 173 19.34 -14.04 -12.17
CA GLN A 173 17.97 -14.59 -12.11
C GLN A 173 17.74 -15.72 -13.12
N ARG A 174 18.58 -15.84 -14.16
CA ARG A 174 18.51 -16.93 -15.14
C ARG A 174 19.30 -18.16 -14.74
N THR A 175 20.09 -18.10 -13.68
CA THR A 175 20.65 -19.31 -13.04
C THR A 175 19.58 -20.04 -12.20
N GLY A 176 18.32 -20.03 -12.64
CA GLY A 176 17.34 -21.01 -12.23
C GLY A 176 17.73 -22.32 -12.91
N ALA A 177 18.53 -23.14 -12.22
CA ALA A 177 18.91 -24.49 -12.58
C ALA A 177 18.84 -24.72 -14.11
N GLU A 178 19.88 -24.27 -14.84
CA GLU A 178 20.19 -24.90 -16.11
C GLU A 178 20.35 -26.39 -15.78
N LEU A 179 19.26 -27.14 -15.95
CA LEU A 179 19.28 -28.58 -16.01
C LEU A 179 20.23 -28.85 -17.17
N VAL A 180 21.50 -29.07 -16.84
CA VAL A 180 22.46 -29.71 -17.73
C VAL A 180 21.75 -30.98 -18.17
N ARG A 181 21.12 -30.92 -19.34
CA ARG A 181 20.65 -32.10 -20.04
C ARG A 181 21.92 -32.78 -20.48
N THR A 182 22.47 -33.60 -19.58
CA THR A 182 23.47 -34.59 -19.96
C THR A 182 22.86 -35.36 -21.14
N PRO A 183 23.51 -35.42 -22.31
CA PRO A 183 22.95 -36.07 -23.50
C PRO A 183 22.78 -37.59 -23.37
N THR A 184 23.00 -38.14 -22.18
CA THR A 184 22.80 -39.54 -21.83
C THR A 184 22.19 -39.55 -20.45
N GLY A 185 21.12 -40.32 -20.21
CA GLY A 185 20.35 -40.41 -18.96
C GLY A 185 21.13 -40.99 -17.77
N GLU A 186 22.29 -40.44 -17.50
CA GLU A 186 23.19 -40.78 -16.43
C GLU A 186 22.85 -39.83 -15.28
N ARG A 187 22.20 -40.39 -14.25
CA ARG A 187 22.01 -39.69 -12.98
C ARG A 187 23.39 -39.17 -12.54
N PRO A 188 23.51 -37.92 -12.06
CA PRO A 188 24.79 -37.46 -11.52
C PRO A 188 25.26 -38.50 -10.50
N ASN A 189 26.46 -39.04 -10.72
CA ASN A 189 27.00 -40.11 -9.90
C ASN A 189 26.83 -39.72 -8.43
N THR A 190 26.14 -40.57 -7.66
CA THR A 190 26.00 -40.42 -6.22
C THR A 190 27.39 -40.13 -5.67
N LEU A 191 27.54 -39.00 -4.97
CA LEU A 191 28.79 -38.62 -4.34
C LEU A 191 29.33 -39.82 -3.57
N ASP A 192 30.42 -40.40 -4.07
CA ASP A 192 31.02 -41.57 -3.46
C ASP A 192 31.62 -41.13 -2.12
N ILE A 193 30.97 -41.56 -1.05
CA ILE A 193 31.32 -41.24 0.34
C ILE A 193 32.78 -41.58 0.64
N THR A 194 33.35 -42.57 -0.05
CA THR A 194 34.76 -42.96 0.11
C THR A 194 35.72 -41.90 -0.42
N VAL A 195 35.36 -41.15 -1.46
CA VAL A 195 36.12 -40.00 -1.98
C VAL A 195 36.10 -38.83 -0.98
N ILE A 196 34.96 -38.63 -0.30
CA ILE A 196 34.80 -37.59 0.74
C ILE A 196 35.73 -37.89 1.94
N TYR A 197 35.81 -39.15 2.36
CA TYR A 197 36.71 -39.55 3.45
C TYR A 197 38.20 -39.55 3.04
N GLY A 198 38.51 -39.85 1.77
CA GLY A 198 39.88 -39.73 1.23
C GLY A 198 40.36 -38.28 1.22
N ALA A 199 39.50 -37.35 0.78
CA ALA A 199 39.78 -35.91 0.78
C ALA A 199 39.96 -35.35 2.21
N ARG A 200 39.20 -35.84 3.21
CA ARG A 200 39.37 -35.48 4.64
C ARG A 200 40.77 -35.80 5.17
N ARG A 201 41.37 -36.93 4.76
CA ARG A 201 42.68 -37.37 5.24
C ARG A 201 43.85 -36.56 4.65
N GLY A 202 43.69 -36.03 3.44
CA GLY A 202 44.72 -35.21 2.77
C GLY A 202 44.76 -33.75 3.22
N MET A 203 43.66 -33.22 3.76
CA MET A 203 43.52 -31.79 4.11
C MET A 203 43.65 -31.47 5.61
N GLY A 204 43.94 -32.45 6.48
CA GLY A 204 44.20 -32.21 7.91
C GLY A 204 43.00 -31.67 8.72
N ILE A 205 41.79 -31.74 8.16
CA ILE A 205 40.54 -31.29 8.78
C ILE A 205 39.94 -32.46 9.58
N SER A 206 40.30 -32.55 10.85
CA SER A 206 39.83 -33.61 11.75
C SER A 206 38.38 -33.43 12.20
N ASP A 207 37.81 -32.23 12.08
CA ASP A 207 36.46 -31.96 12.52
C ASP A 207 35.81 -30.87 11.66
N LEU A 208 34.70 -31.20 11.00
CA LEU A 208 33.79 -30.18 10.46
C LEU A 208 32.88 -29.78 11.63
N PRO A 209 32.72 -28.48 11.95
CA PRO A 209 31.72 -28.09 12.93
C PRO A 209 30.36 -28.63 12.49
N VAL A 210 29.69 -29.37 13.37
CA VAL A 210 28.31 -29.81 13.17
C VAL A 210 27.45 -28.56 13.17
N ILE A 211 27.18 -28.04 11.97
CA ILE A 211 26.17 -27.03 11.74
C ILE A 211 24.98 -27.83 11.20
N PHE A 212 23.92 -27.92 11.99
CA PHE A 212 22.64 -28.62 11.76
C PHE A 212 22.49 -30.04 12.34
N ASP A 213 21.72 -30.12 13.44
CA ASP A 213 20.99 -31.31 13.86
C ASP A 213 19.82 -31.54 12.90
N LEU A 214 19.99 -32.46 11.95
CA LEU A 214 18.87 -32.99 11.15
C LEU A 214 18.53 -34.40 11.66
N PRO A 215 17.26 -34.68 11.99
CA PRO A 215 16.86 -36.00 12.46
C PRO A 215 16.99 -37.02 11.33
N THR A 216 17.71 -38.11 11.60
CA THR A 216 17.79 -39.28 10.73
C THR A 216 16.48 -40.05 10.80
N SER A 217 15.73 -40.11 9.70
CA SER A 217 14.66 -41.11 9.50
C SER A 217 15.21 -42.34 8.79
#